data_AF-A0A9J6BKC5-F1
#
_entry.id   AF-A0A9J6BKC5-F1
#
_cell.length_a   1.000
_cell.length_b   1.000
_cell.length_c   1.000
_cell.angle_alpha   90.00
_cell.angle_beta   90.00
_cell.angle_gamma   90.00
#
_symmetry.space_group_name_H-M   'P 1'
#
loop_
_entity.id
_entity.type
_entity.pdbx_description
1 polymer ?
#
loop_
_entity_poly.entity_id
_entity_poly.type
_entity_poly.pdbx_seq_one_letter_code
_entity_poly.pdbx_strand_id
1 'polypeptide(L)' 'MESFLLHRVNPEEVNSMGLRVRVYGCERMRRERLIGETIVSFASIDLELETNLWLPLEPRNSSIVSFQFFPLFIHIDY' A
#
# COMPACT_ATOMS: atom_id res chain seq x y z
N MET A 1 -11.50 -9.43 -4.44
CA MET A 1 -10.89 -8.10 -4.61
C MET A 1 -11.44 -7.25 -3.49
N GLU A 2 -10.58 -6.66 -2.68
CA GLU A 2 -10.99 -5.70 -1.64
C GLU A 2 -10.78 -4.29 -2.20
N SER A 3 -11.73 -3.40 -1.95
CA SER A 3 -11.70 -2.01 -2.42
C SER A 3 -11.95 -1.10 -1.23
N PHE A 4 -11.17 -0.03 -1.12
CA PHE A 4 -11.27 0.94 -0.02
C PHE A 4 -11.60 2.32 -0.61
N LEU A 5 -12.67 2.95 -0.12
CA LEU A 5 -13.07 4.29 -0.52
C LEU A 5 -12.70 5.29 0.57
N LEU A 6 -11.97 6.34 0.19
CA LEU A 6 -11.56 7.42 1.08
C LEU A 6 -12.48 8.62 0.85
N HIS A 7 -13.41 8.86 1.77
CA HIS A 7 -14.31 10.00 1.68
C HIS A 7 -13.65 11.29 2.21
N ARG A 8 -14.14 12.43 1.73
CA ARG A 8 -13.80 13.79 2.21
C ARG A 8 -12.33 14.16 2.04
N VAL A 9 -11.72 13.69 0.95
CA VAL A 9 -10.38 14.12 0.55
C VAL A 9 -10.50 15.48 -0.13
N ASN A 10 -9.78 16.47 0.39
CA ASN A 10 -9.71 17.79 -0.22
C ASN A 10 -8.80 17.73 -1.47
N PRO A 11 -9.25 18.12 -2.67
CA PRO A 11 -8.42 18.11 -3.88
C PRO A 11 -7.18 19.01 -3.77
N GLU A 12 -7.19 20.05 -2.92
CA GLU A 12 -6.00 20.88 -2.70
C GLU A 12 -4.93 20.16 -1.86
N GLU A 13 -5.35 19.25 -0.98
CA GLU A 13 -4.46 18.54 -0.06
C GLU A 13 -4.04 17.17 -0.61
N VAL A 14 -4.80 16.60 -1.56
CA VAL A 14 -4.60 15.22 -2.04
C VAL A 14 -3.19 14.96 -2.55
N ASN A 15 -2.56 15.93 -3.21
CA ASN A 15 -1.20 15.80 -3.72
C ASN A 15 -0.14 15.72 -2.61
N SER A 16 -0.46 16.17 -1.39
CA SER A 16 0.40 16.03 -0.22
C SER A 16 0.17 14.71 0.54
N MET A 17 -0.83 13.93 0.13
CA MET A 17 -1.22 12.67 0.74
C MET A 17 -0.61 11.47 0.02
N GLY A 18 -0.80 10.29 0.61
CA GLY A 18 -0.39 9.03 0.05
C GLY A 18 -0.92 7.84 0.83
N LEU A 19 -0.69 6.64 0.31
CA LEU A 19 -1.05 5.39 0.96
C LEU A 19 0.20 4.68 1.47
N ARG A 20 0.19 4.28 2.74
CA ARG A 20 1.18 3.35 3.29
C ARG A 20 0.56 1.98 3.46
N VAL A 21 1.01 1.04 2.64
CA VAL A 21 0.55 -0.34 2.70
C VAL A 21 1.53 -1.12 3.56
N ARG A 22 1.03 -1.87 4.54
CA ARG A 22 1.83 -2.78 5.35
C ARG A 22 1.25 -4.18 5.24
N VAL A 23 2.09 -5.14 4.89
CA VAL A 23 1.71 -6.54 4.79
C VAL A 23 2.19 -7.24 6.04
N TYR A 24 1.27 -7.88 6.78
CA TYR A 24 1.60 -8.68 7.94
C TYR A 24 1.33 -10.15 7.66
N GLY A 25 2.25 -11.01 8.09
CA GLY A 25 2.07 -12.45 8.09
C GLY A 25 1.30 -12.87 9.34
N CYS A 26 0.18 -13.56 9.13
CA CYS A 26 -0.58 -14.20 10.20
C CYS A 26 -0.04 -15.61 10.43
N GLU A 27 0.76 -15.78 11.49
CA GLU A 27 1.20 -17.10 11.96
C GLU A 27 0.23 -17.56 13.06
N ARG A 28 -0.36 -18.75 12.92
CA ARG A 28 -1.42 -19.32 13.79
C ARG A 28 -1.22 -19.19 15.32
N MET A 29 0.02 -18.96 15.78
CA MET A 29 0.40 -18.91 17.21
C MET A 29 1.35 -17.75 17.55
N ARG A 30 1.63 -16.79 16.65
CA ARG A 30 2.57 -15.69 16.88
C ARG A 30 1.94 -14.33 16.61
N ARG A 31 2.45 -13.31 17.31
CA ARG A 31 2.11 -11.89 17.10
C ARG A 31 2.34 -11.56 15.63
N GLU A 32 1.40 -10.86 15.01
CA GLU A 32 1.47 -10.44 13.61
C GLU A 32 2.86 -9.93 13.24
N ARG A 33 3.50 -10.54 12.24
CA ARG A 33 4.85 -10.17 11.79
C ARG A 33 4.74 -9.28 10.58
N LEU A 34 5.27 -8.06 10.64
CA LEU A 34 5.42 -7.22 9.45
C LEU A 34 6.34 -7.95 8.45
N ILE A 35 5.84 -8.17 7.23
CA ILE A 35 6.60 -8.76 6.12
C ILE A 35 7.33 -7.66 5.37
N GLY A 36 6.63 -6.56 5.12
CA GLY A 36 7.18 -5.40 4.43
C GLY A 36 6.13 -4.33 4.25
N GLU A 37 6.58 -3.21 3.71
CA GLU A 37 5.70 -2.08 3.48
C GLU A 37 6.11 -1.28 2.27
N THR A 38 5.19 -0.48 1.78
CA THR A 38 5.44 0.45 0.69
C THR A 38 4.63 1.71 0.90
N ILE A 39 5.13 2.83 0.39
CA ILE A 39 4.47 4.13 0.46
C ILE A 39 4.30 4.62 -0.96
N VAL A 40 3.07 5.00 -1.29
CA VAL A 40 2.74 5.55 -2.60
C VAL A 40 2.21 6.96 -2.39
N SER A 41 2.90 7.94 -2.96
CA SER A 41 2.43 9.33 -2.95
C SER A 41 1.34 9.50 -4.00
N PHE A 42 0.25 10.18 -3.66
CA PHE A 42 -0.79 10.48 -4.62
C PHE A 42 -0.32 11.47 -5.69
N ALA A 43 0.68 12.30 -5.41
CA ALA A 43 1.33 13.14 -6.43
C ALA A 43 2.11 12.34 -7.50
N SER A 44 2.34 11.03 -7.30
CA SER A 44 3.06 10.18 -8.27
C SER A 44 2.15 9.31 -9.13
N ILE A 45 0.83 9.44 -8.96
CA ILE A 45 -0.18 8.59 -9.61
C ILE A 45 -1.20 9.51 -10.29
N ASP A 46 -1.73 9.09 -11.43
CA ASP A 46 -2.89 9.74 -12.02
C ASP A 46 -4.16 9.31 -11.26
N LEU A 47 -4.77 10.24 -10.53
CA LEU A 47 -5.96 10.00 -9.70
C LEU A 47 -7.27 10.04 -10.50
N GLU A 48 -7.24 10.52 -11.76
CA GLU A 48 -8.43 10.59 -12.61
C GLU A 48 -8.69 9.25 -13.34
N LEU A 49 -7.71 8.36 -13.33
CA LEU A 49 -7.74 7.07 -14.01
C LEU A 49 -7.52 5.91 -13.02
N GLU A 50 -8.19 4.79 -13.29
CA GLU A 50 -7.90 3.53 -12.61
C GLU A 50 -6.44 3.13 -12.88
N THR A 51 -5.60 3.22 -11.85
CA THR A 51 -4.17 2.91 -11.98
C THR A 51 -3.81 1.61 -11.26
N ASN A 52 -3.24 0.68 -12.02
CA ASN A 52 -2.77 -0.59 -11.51
C ASN A 52 -1.25 -0.53 -11.24
N LEU A 53 -0.85 -0.56 -9.97
CA LEU A 53 0.55 -0.38 -9.56
C LEU A 53 1.16 -1.68 -9.02
N TRP A 54 2.36 -2.01 -9.50
CA TRP A 54 3.21 -3.05 -8.90
C TRP A 54 4.23 -2.39 -7.99
N LEU A 55 4.06 -2.58 -6.67
CA LEU A 55 4.84 -1.86 -5.68
C LEU A 55 5.81 -2.81 -4.97
N PRO A 56 7.11 -2.49 -4.92
CA PRO A 56 8.05 -3.26 -4.12
C PRO A 56 7.74 -3.06 -2.63
N LEU A 57 7.76 -4.15 -1.87
CA LEU A 57 7.68 -4.12 -0.42
C LEU A 57 9.09 -3.98 0.15
N GLU A 58 9.33 -2.88 0.86
CA GLU A 58 10.55 -2.65 1.61
C GLU A 58 10.50 -3.46 2.93
N PRO A 59 11.48 -4.35 3.19
CA PRO A 59 11.52 -5.12 4.41
C PRO A 59 11.90 -4.21 5.59
N ARG A 60 11.06 -4.10 6.62
CA ARG A 60 11.37 -3.32 7.83
C ARG A 60 11.91 -4.14 9.00
N ASN A 61 12.29 -5.40 8.77
CA ASN A 61 12.71 -6.31 9.83
C ASN A 61 14.16 -6.74 9.56
N SER A 62 15.07 -6.49 10.51
CA SER A 62 16.51 -6.83 10.46
C SER A 62 16.83 -8.33 10.49
N SER A 63 15.89 -9.18 10.13
CA SER A 63 16.09 -10.63 10.11
C SER A 63 15.47 -11.18 8.83
N ILE A 64 16.36 -11.29 7.84
CA ILE A 64 16.35 -12.13 6.63
C ILE A 64 15.08 -12.96 6.49
N VAL A 65 14.38 -12.83 5.34
CA VAL A 65 13.90 -13.93 4.50
C VAL A 65 13.21 -13.34 3.24
N SER A 66 13.75 -13.75 2.08
CA SER A 66 13.23 -13.75 0.69
C SER A 66 12.38 -12.57 0.18
N PHE A 67 12.92 -11.90 -0.85
CA PHE A 67 12.18 -11.03 -1.77
C PHE A 67 11.00 -11.79 -2.38
N GLN A 68 9.77 -11.41 -2.01
CA GLN A 68 8.55 -11.91 -2.62
C GLN A 68 7.72 -10.72 -3.09
N PHE A 69 7.56 -10.60 -4.40
CA PHE A 69 6.69 -9.61 -5.03
C PHE A 69 5.23 -10.01 -4.77
N PHE A 70 4.43 -9.13 -4.18
CA PHE A 70 2.99 -9.29 -4.02
C PHE A 70 2.24 -8.31 -4.94
N PRO A 71 1.23 -8.75 -5.70
CA PRO A 71 0.33 -7.84 -6.40
C PRO A 71 -0.55 -7.09 -5.39
N LEU A 72 -0.57 -5.76 -5.44
CA LEU A 72 -1.56 -4.95 -4.73
C LEU A 72 -2.19 -3.97 -5.73
N PHE A 73 -3.48 -4.12 -5.97
CA PHE A 73 -4.26 -3.21 -6.80
C PHE A 73 -5.06 -2.27 -5.90
N ILE A 74 -4.93 -0.96 -6.13
CA ILE A 74 -5.62 0.09 -5.37
C ILE A 74 -6.44 0.90 -6.36
N HIS A 75 -7.77 0.86 -6.21
CA HIS A 75 -8.71 1.70 -6.96
C HIS A 75 -9.04 2.93 -6.09
N ILE A 76 -8.91 4.13 -6.64
CA ILE A 76 -9.32 5.38 -5.97
C ILE A 76 -10.44 5.99 -6.83
N ASP A 77 -11.64 6.06 -6.27
CA ASP A 77 -12.78 6.77 -6.86
C ASP A 77 -12.97 8.11 -6.16
N TYR A 78 -13.27 9.16 -6.95
CA TYR A 78 -13.46 10.55 -6.53
C TYR A 78 -14.79 10.80 -5.81
#